data_AF-A0A843JJ65-F1
#
_entry.id   AF-A0A843JJ65-F1
#
_cell.length_a   1.000
_cell.length_b   1.000
_cell.length_c   1.000
_cell.angle_alpha   90.00
_cell.angle_beta   90.00
_cell.angle_gamma   90.00
#
_symmetry.space_group_name_H-M   'P 1'
#
loop_
_entity.id
_entity.type
_entity.pdbx_description
1 polymer ?
#
loop_
_entity_poly.entity_id
_entity_poly.type
_entity_poly.pdbx_seq_one_letter_code
_entity_poly.pdbx_strand_id
1 'polypeptide(L)'
;DIVLEGEDYIKENMNYNALAMSRERVAKDFEGLASKIPHKTTGTRSGLGWIGRCALLISPKYGAALRLSTILTDMPIQVGTPIDDSLCDECTDCQDVCPVDAINEVKWDSRKEREEYFDAEKCFEFIKSEMKRTNGKSLCAKCGLACPYTKEYLGIKTDRDLVKEL
;
A
#
# COMPACT_ATOMS: atom_id res chain seq x y z
N ASP A 1 15.97 -12.01 1.97
CA ASP A 1 14.83 -11.07 1.75
C ASP A 1 14.99 -10.63 0.31
N ILE A 2 13.99 -10.87 -0.53
CA ILE A 2 14.10 -10.71 -1.99
C ILE A 2 14.64 -9.32 -2.40
N VAL A 3 14.34 -8.28 -1.61
CA VAL A 3 14.83 -6.93 -1.90
C VAL A 3 16.33 -6.77 -1.64
N LEU A 4 16.87 -7.44 -0.62
CA LEU A 4 18.32 -7.44 -0.33
C LEU A 4 19.08 -8.27 -1.35
N GLU A 5 18.56 -9.45 -1.70
CA GLU A 5 19.13 -10.29 -2.76
C GLU A 5 19.17 -9.56 -4.10
N GLY A 6 18.14 -8.75 -4.41
CA GLY A 6 18.12 -7.90 -5.60
C GLY A 6 19.15 -6.76 -5.56
N GLU A 7 19.41 -6.16 -4.40
CA GLU A 7 20.49 -5.17 -4.25
C GLU A 7 21.86 -5.79 -4.49
N ASP A 8 22.13 -6.95 -3.88
CA ASP A 8 23.41 -7.66 -4.01
C ASP A 8 23.65 -8.03 -5.48
N TYR A 9 22.63 -8.56 -6.16
CA TYR A 9 22.70 -8.88 -7.59
C TYR A 9 23.02 -7.67 -8.47
N ILE A 10 22.38 -6.52 -8.24
CA ILE A 10 22.64 -5.30 -9.03
C ILE A 10 24.07 -4.81 -8.81
N LYS A 11 24.58 -4.89 -7.57
CA LYS A 11 25.94 -4.48 -7.24
C LYS A 11 26.99 -5.43 -7.82
N GLU A 12 26.85 -6.72 -7.56
CA GLU A 12 27.88 -7.73 -7.80
C GLU A 12 27.88 -8.23 -9.25
N ASN A 13 26.70 -8.33 -9.88
CA ASN A 13 26.57 -8.91 -11.21
C ASN A 13 26.32 -7.87 -12.30
N MET A 14 25.64 -6.77 -11.99
CA MET A 14 25.35 -5.72 -12.97
C MET A 14 26.29 -4.51 -12.87
N ASN A 15 27.09 -4.41 -11.80
CA ASN A 15 28.09 -3.35 -11.58
C ASN A 15 27.47 -1.94 -11.53
N TYR A 16 26.32 -1.81 -10.86
CA TYR A 16 25.63 -0.54 -10.59
C TYR A 16 25.44 -0.32 -9.09
N ASN A 17 25.18 0.93 -8.68
CA ASN A 17 24.83 1.21 -7.30
C ASN A 17 23.39 0.78 -7.02
N ALA A 18 23.14 0.20 -5.85
CA ALA A 18 21.80 -0.17 -5.41
C ALA A 18 21.61 0.02 -3.91
N LEU A 19 20.38 0.35 -3.51
CA LEU A 19 19.95 0.45 -2.12
C LEU A 19 18.53 -0.09 -1.98
N ALA A 20 18.42 -1.27 -1.38
CA ALA A 20 17.17 -1.88 -0.98
C ALA A 20 16.54 -1.13 0.20
N MET A 21 15.27 -0.79 0.05
CA MET A 21 14.41 -0.31 1.11
C MET A 21 13.81 -1.52 1.84
N SER A 22 14.65 -2.24 2.59
CA SER A 22 14.23 -3.39 3.41
C SER A 22 13.42 -2.96 4.62
N ARG A 23 12.71 -3.90 5.25
CA ARG A 23 11.91 -3.62 6.47
C ARG A 23 12.73 -2.94 7.57
N GLU A 24 13.94 -3.43 7.84
CA GLU A 24 14.82 -2.87 8.87
C GLU A 24 15.35 -1.49 8.51
N ARG A 25 15.62 -1.22 7.22
CA ARG A 25 16.11 0.08 6.79
C ARG A 25 14.99 1.11 6.81
N VAL A 26 13.82 0.77 6.27
CA VAL A 26 12.62 1.63 6.30
C VAL A 26 12.20 1.95 7.74
N ALA A 27 12.28 1.00 8.67
CA ALA A 27 11.92 1.22 10.07
C ALA A 27 12.79 2.28 10.77
N LYS A 28 14.02 2.51 10.30
CA LYS A 28 14.92 3.55 10.84
C LYS A 28 14.59 4.96 10.32
N ASP A 29 13.84 5.06 9.23
CA ASP A 29 13.50 6.31 8.54
C ASP A 29 12.06 6.75 8.81
N PHE A 30 11.43 6.24 9.87
CA PHE A 30 10.05 6.61 10.22
C PHE A 30 9.96 7.90 11.03
N GLU A 31 9.12 8.82 10.54
CA GLU A 31 8.61 9.98 11.27
C GLU A 31 7.08 9.90 11.23
N GLY A 32 6.39 9.77 12.38
CA GLY A 32 4.91 9.80 12.42
C GLY A 32 4.20 8.79 11.50
N LEU A 33 4.73 7.55 11.41
CA LEU A 33 4.29 6.48 10.49
C LEU A 33 4.53 6.74 8.99
N ALA A 34 5.25 7.81 8.63
CA ALA A 34 5.70 8.08 7.28
C ALA A 34 7.17 7.68 7.11
N SER A 35 7.53 7.16 5.94
CA SER A 35 8.92 6.91 5.55
C SER A 35 9.34 7.90 4.48
N LYS A 36 10.62 8.26 4.43
CA LYS A 36 11.18 9.15 3.39
C LYS A 36 10.92 8.67 1.95
N ILE A 37 10.89 7.35 1.73
CA ILE A 37 10.61 6.74 0.43
C ILE A 37 9.44 5.76 0.57
N PRO A 38 8.18 6.23 0.51
CA PRO A 38 7.02 5.37 0.63
C PRO A 38 6.89 4.43 -0.57
N HIS A 39 6.79 3.12 -0.32
CA HIS A 39 6.65 2.12 -1.39
C HIS A 39 5.41 2.31 -2.27
N LYS A 40 4.33 2.85 -1.71
CA LYS A 40 3.11 3.13 -2.48
C LYS A 40 3.36 4.25 -3.49
N THR A 41 4.08 5.31 -3.09
CA THR A 41 4.48 6.40 -3.96
C THR A 41 5.44 5.93 -5.05
N THR A 42 6.41 5.07 -4.74
CA THR A 42 7.29 4.50 -5.77
C THR A 42 6.51 3.60 -6.74
N GLY A 43 5.50 2.89 -6.25
CA GLY A 43 4.56 2.11 -7.07
C GLY A 43 3.74 2.95 -8.05
N THR A 44 3.26 4.12 -7.64
CA THR A 44 2.53 5.02 -8.57
C THR A 44 3.46 5.65 -9.59
N ARG A 45 4.68 6.04 -9.18
CA ARG A 45 5.70 6.61 -10.07
C ARG A 45 6.24 5.60 -11.09
N SER A 46 6.28 4.32 -10.77
CA SER A 46 6.67 3.26 -11.70
C SER A 46 5.53 2.74 -12.58
N GLY A 47 4.31 3.26 -12.42
CA GLY A 47 3.14 2.83 -13.20
C GLY A 47 2.56 1.47 -12.79
N LEU A 48 2.88 0.96 -11.59
CA LEU A 48 2.32 -0.30 -11.08
C LEU A 48 0.83 -0.19 -10.71
N GLY A 49 0.36 1.03 -10.41
CA GLY A 49 -0.99 1.26 -9.93
C GLY A 49 -1.18 2.67 -9.38
N TRP A 50 -2.29 2.89 -8.70
CA TRP A 50 -2.62 4.14 -8.02
C TRP A 50 -2.82 3.92 -6.53
N ILE A 51 -2.76 4.97 -5.71
CA ILE A 51 -3.21 4.86 -4.32
C ILE A 51 -4.73 4.93 -4.34
N GLY A 52 -5.36 3.82 -3.94
CA GLY A 52 -6.81 3.72 -3.83
C GLY A 52 -7.33 4.56 -2.66
N ARG A 53 -8.65 4.72 -2.59
CA ARG A 53 -9.29 5.41 -1.48
C ARG A 53 -8.91 4.81 -0.11
N CYS A 54 -8.74 3.50 -0.04
CA CYS A 54 -8.26 2.79 1.16
C CYS A 54 -6.79 3.08 1.55
N ALA A 55 -6.14 4.05 0.88
CA ALA A 55 -4.74 4.41 1.02
C ALA A 55 -3.74 3.27 0.72
N LEU A 56 -4.17 2.13 0.16
CA LEU A 56 -3.28 1.06 -0.35
C LEU A 56 -2.97 1.28 -1.83
N LEU A 57 -1.85 0.74 -2.31
CA LEU A 57 -1.61 0.69 -3.76
C LEU A 57 -2.57 -0.35 -4.37
N ILE A 58 -3.32 0.08 -5.38
CA ILE A 58 -4.21 -0.77 -6.17
C ILE A 58 -3.58 -0.94 -7.55
N SER A 59 -3.36 -2.20 -7.96
CA SER A 59 -3.00 -2.51 -9.34
C SER A 59 -4.22 -3.05 -10.10
N PRO A 60 -4.29 -2.85 -11.43
CA PRO A 60 -5.35 -3.44 -12.24
C PRO A 60 -5.45 -4.97 -12.11
N LYS A 61 -4.32 -5.65 -11.94
CA LYS A 61 -4.24 -7.12 -11.95
C LYS A 61 -4.50 -7.76 -10.58
N TYR A 62 -4.03 -7.14 -9.50
CA TYR A 62 -4.00 -7.75 -8.17
C TYR A 62 -4.85 -7.00 -7.13
N GLY A 63 -5.45 -5.88 -7.53
CA GLY A 63 -6.08 -4.95 -6.58
C GLY A 63 -5.09 -4.51 -5.50
N ALA A 64 -5.54 -4.52 -4.25
CA ALA A 64 -4.74 -4.22 -3.07
C ALA A 64 -3.96 -5.44 -2.52
N ALA A 65 -4.07 -6.62 -3.13
CA ALA A 65 -3.41 -7.85 -2.67
C ALA A 65 -1.91 -7.88 -3.05
N LEU A 66 -1.19 -6.83 -2.68
CA LEU A 66 0.20 -6.60 -3.01
C LEU A 66 1.02 -6.41 -1.75
N ARG A 67 2.24 -6.95 -1.75
CA ARG A 67 3.30 -6.55 -0.85
C ARG A 67 4.38 -5.87 -1.66
N LEU A 68 4.75 -4.67 -1.26
CA LEU A 68 5.70 -3.85 -2.00
C LEU A 68 7.06 -3.83 -1.30
N SER A 69 8.09 -3.74 -2.11
CA SER A 69 9.46 -3.40 -1.73
C SER A 69 10.04 -2.48 -2.81
N THR A 70 11.16 -1.82 -2.53
CA THR A 70 11.78 -0.88 -3.47
C THR A 70 13.29 -1.02 -3.41
N ILE A 71 13.94 -0.96 -4.57
CA ILE A 71 15.39 -0.79 -4.70
C ILE A 71 15.62 0.53 -5.43
N LEU A 72 16.44 1.41 -4.86
CA LEU A 72 16.94 2.60 -5.53
C LEU A 72 18.23 2.22 -6.25
N THR A 73 18.40 2.61 -7.51
CA THR A 73 19.59 2.26 -8.29
C THR A 73 19.87 3.33 -9.36
N ASP A 74 21.13 3.45 -9.77
CA ASP A 74 21.56 4.23 -10.93
C ASP A 74 21.63 3.40 -12.23
N MET A 75 21.27 2.11 -12.16
CA MET A 75 21.18 1.24 -13.31
C MET A 75 20.17 1.78 -14.35
N PRO A 76 20.54 1.89 -15.64
CA PRO A 76 19.62 2.31 -16.67
C PRO A 76 18.54 1.24 -16.88
N ILE A 77 17.29 1.61 -16.62
CA ILE A 77 16.12 0.74 -16.77
C ILE A 77 15.04 1.44 -17.58
N GLN A 78 14.18 0.64 -18.23
CA GLN A 78 12.97 1.17 -18.81
C GLN A 78 12.06 1.69 -17.68
N VAL A 79 11.60 2.93 -17.80
CA VAL A 79 10.69 3.56 -16.85
C VAL A 79 9.24 3.31 -17.22
N GLY A 80 8.38 3.15 -16.21
CA GLY A 80 6.94 3.12 -16.40
C GLY A 80 6.34 4.52 -16.57
N THR A 81 5.04 4.57 -16.85
CA THR A 81 4.29 5.84 -16.89
C THR A 81 3.70 6.11 -15.51
N PRO A 82 4.01 7.25 -14.86
CA PRO A 82 3.41 7.60 -13.59
C PRO A 82 1.89 7.65 -13.65
N ILE A 83 1.23 7.25 -12.56
CA ILE A 83 -0.21 7.44 -12.35
C ILE A 83 -0.39 8.47 -11.25
N ASP A 84 -0.97 9.62 -11.59
CA ASP A 84 -1.06 10.77 -10.69
C ASP A 84 -2.39 10.89 -9.93
N ASP A 85 -3.44 10.21 -10.39
CA ASP A 85 -4.77 10.28 -9.80
C ASP A 85 -5.27 8.90 -9.37
N SER A 86 -6.09 8.87 -8.33
CA SER A 86 -6.79 7.65 -7.93
C SER A 86 -7.85 7.26 -8.97
N LEU A 87 -7.80 6.02 -9.45
CA LEU A 87 -8.83 5.44 -10.33
C LEU A 87 -9.97 4.76 -9.53
N CYS A 88 -10.13 5.13 -8.26
CA CYS A 88 -11.39 4.88 -7.57
C CYS A 88 -12.40 5.89 -8.12
N ASP A 89 -13.44 5.42 -8.82
CA ASP A 89 -14.54 6.27 -9.33
C ASP A 89 -15.36 6.85 -8.16
N GLU A 90 -16.68 6.65 -8.14
CA GLU A 90 -17.57 6.99 -7.01
C GLU A 90 -17.61 5.87 -5.95
N CYS A 91 -16.70 4.91 -6.02
CA CYS A 91 -16.64 3.77 -5.11
C CYS A 91 -16.26 4.21 -3.68
N THR A 92 -17.05 3.75 -2.70
CA THR A 92 -16.86 3.98 -1.25
C THR A 92 -16.74 2.70 -0.42
N ASP A 93 -16.70 1.51 -1.05
CA ASP A 93 -16.72 0.21 -0.37
C ASP A 93 -15.75 0.08 0.80
N CYS A 94 -14.53 0.59 0.65
CA CYS A 94 -13.51 0.52 1.69
C CYS A 94 -13.79 1.46 2.87
N GLN A 95 -14.46 2.58 2.65
CA GLN A 95 -14.87 3.51 3.71
C GLN A 95 -15.96 2.85 4.56
N ASP A 96 -16.98 2.29 3.89
CA ASP A 96 -18.14 1.69 4.56
C ASP A 96 -17.79 0.53 5.49
N VAL A 97 -16.68 -0.17 5.23
CA VAL A 97 -16.21 -1.30 6.06
C VAL A 97 -15.12 -0.89 7.06
N CYS A 98 -14.67 0.36 7.05
CA CYS A 98 -13.62 0.82 7.95
C CYS A 98 -14.18 0.90 9.37
N PRO A 99 -13.67 0.10 10.34
CA PRO A 99 -14.26 0.03 11.67
C PRO A 99 -14.02 1.30 12.52
N VAL A 100 -13.16 2.19 12.04
CA VAL A 100 -12.76 3.42 12.74
C VAL A 100 -12.81 4.63 11.81
N ASP A 101 -13.47 4.58 10.66
CA ASP A 101 -13.60 5.75 9.77
C ASP A 101 -12.28 6.49 9.52
N ALA A 102 -11.21 5.75 9.21
CA ALA A 102 -9.88 6.31 8.95
C ALA A 102 -9.69 6.78 7.50
N ILE A 103 -10.66 6.50 6.62
CA ILE A 103 -10.58 6.81 5.20
C ILE A 103 -11.49 8.01 4.90
N ASN A 104 -10.90 9.14 4.53
CA ASN A 104 -11.64 10.37 4.26
C ASN A 104 -12.37 10.30 2.91
N GLU A 105 -13.29 11.23 2.68
CA GLU A 105 -14.03 11.36 1.41
C GLU A 105 -13.15 11.83 0.25
N VAL A 106 -12.02 12.46 0.56
CA VAL A 106 -11.06 12.97 -0.44
C VAL A 106 -10.33 11.80 -1.09
N LYS A 107 -10.30 11.78 -2.43
CA LYS A 107 -9.47 10.85 -3.20
C LYS A 107 -8.03 11.32 -3.25
N TRP A 108 -7.11 10.37 -3.15
CA TRP A 108 -5.69 10.61 -3.40
C TRP A 108 -5.47 11.16 -4.81
N ASP A 109 -4.64 12.18 -4.90
CA ASP A 109 -3.85 12.47 -6.10
C ASP A 109 -2.42 12.82 -5.67
N SER A 110 -1.51 12.86 -6.62
CA SER A 110 -0.08 12.90 -6.34
C SER A 110 0.43 14.22 -5.74
N ARG A 111 -0.44 15.22 -5.59
CA ARG A 111 -0.17 16.52 -4.96
C ARG A 111 -0.71 16.63 -3.54
N LYS A 112 -1.49 15.65 -3.07
CA LYS A 112 -2.09 15.67 -1.74
C LYS A 112 -1.20 15.00 -0.71
N GLU A 113 -1.20 15.57 0.49
CA GLU A 113 -0.60 14.97 1.68
C GLU A 113 -1.46 13.82 2.20
N ARG A 114 -0.83 12.86 2.88
CA ARG A 114 -1.49 11.61 3.33
C ARG A 114 -2.71 11.90 4.19
N GLU A 115 -2.58 12.85 5.10
CA GLU A 115 -3.56 13.20 6.11
C GLU A 115 -4.84 13.80 5.50
N GLU A 116 -4.78 14.32 4.27
CA GLU A 116 -5.96 14.83 3.56
C GLU A 116 -6.95 13.71 3.20
N TYR A 117 -6.45 12.52 2.87
CA TYR A 117 -7.27 11.40 2.42
C TYR A 117 -7.30 10.20 3.38
N PHE A 118 -6.42 10.16 4.39
CA PHE A 118 -6.30 9.02 5.29
C PHE A 118 -5.73 9.38 6.67
N ASP A 119 -6.45 9.00 7.73
CA ASP A 119 -6.00 9.08 9.12
C ASP A 119 -5.17 7.83 9.49
N ALA A 120 -3.85 7.95 9.32
CA ALA A 120 -2.93 6.84 9.56
C ALA A 120 -2.83 6.45 11.04
N GLU A 121 -2.96 7.40 11.96
CA GLU A 121 -2.86 7.12 13.40
C GLU A 121 -4.08 6.36 13.89
N LYS A 122 -5.29 6.80 13.51
CA LYS A 122 -6.54 6.14 13.87
C LYS A 122 -6.59 4.71 13.33
N CYS A 123 -6.12 4.49 12.10
CA CYS A 123 -5.98 3.14 11.54
C CYS A 123 -4.96 2.30 12.32
N PHE A 124 -3.79 2.87 12.63
CA PHE A 124 -2.72 2.15 13.31
C PHE A 124 -3.08 1.73 14.73
N GLU A 125 -3.75 2.61 15.50
CA GLU A 125 -4.21 2.27 16.85
C GLU A 125 -5.25 1.15 16.83
N PHE A 126 -6.16 1.14 15.86
CA PHE A 126 -7.09 0.02 15.66
C PHE A 126 -6.36 -1.28 15.29
N ILE A 127 -5.37 -1.22 14.40
CA ILE A 127 -4.56 -2.40 14.05
C ILE A 127 -3.85 -2.96 15.29
N LYS A 128 -3.28 -2.11 16.15
CA LYS A 128 -2.67 -2.56 17.42
C LYS A 128 -3.67 -3.27 18.32
N SER A 129 -4.89 -2.70 18.48
CA SER A 129 -5.92 -3.33 19.30
C SER A 129 -6.37 -4.67 18.74
N GLU A 130 -6.51 -4.77 17.41
CA GLU A 130 -6.88 -5.99 16.71
C GLU A 130 -5.80 -7.07 16.80
N MET A 131 -4.53 -6.69 16.62
CA MET A 131 -3.39 -7.58 16.82
C MET A 131 -3.40 -8.14 18.24
N LYS A 132 -3.64 -7.29 19.25
CA LYS A 132 -3.73 -7.75 20.65
C LYS A 132 -4.92 -8.70 20.86
N ARG A 133 -6.10 -8.35 20.36
CA ARG A 133 -7.34 -9.15 20.47
C ARG A 133 -7.21 -10.53 19.83
N THR A 134 -6.53 -10.59 18.68
CA THR A 134 -6.41 -11.80 17.87
C THR A 134 -5.10 -12.57 18.09
N ASN A 135 -4.29 -12.15 19.07
CA ASN A 135 -2.96 -12.70 19.33
C ASN A 135 -2.06 -12.73 18.08
N GLY A 136 -2.05 -11.61 17.35
CA GLY A 136 -1.23 -11.35 16.16
C GLY A 136 -1.79 -11.92 14.85
N LYS A 137 -2.99 -12.52 14.86
CA LYS A 137 -3.55 -13.17 13.66
C LYS A 137 -4.20 -12.21 12.66
N SER A 138 -4.59 -11.01 13.09
CA SER A 138 -5.26 -10.02 12.24
C SER A 138 -4.50 -8.68 12.21
N LEU A 139 -4.43 -8.11 11.01
CA LEU A 139 -4.00 -6.73 10.73
C LEU A 139 -5.19 -5.89 10.20
N CYS A 140 -6.42 -6.25 10.56
CA CYS A 140 -7.68 -5.74 10.01
C CYS A 140 -7.88 -6.09 8.52
N ALA A 141 -7.15 -5.45 7.60
CA ALA A 141 -7.23 -5.66 6.14
C ALA A 141 -8.61 -5.52 5.47
N LYS A 142 -9.67 -5.13 6.20
CA LYS A 142 -11.05 -5.01 5.69
C LYS A 142 -11.17 -4.13 4.46
N CYS A 143 -10.53 -2.98 4.47
CA CYS A 143 -10.54 -2.04 3.35
C CYS A 143 -9.93 -2.62 2.06
N GLY A 144 -8.89 -3.46 2.19
CA GLY A 144 -8.27 -4.17 1.07
C GLY A 144 -9.18 -5.26 0.52
N LEU A 145 -9.85 -6.02 1.41
CA LEU A 145 -10.80 -7.07 1.05
C LEU A 145 -12.12 -6.53 0.47
N ALA A 146 -12.52 -5.31 0.84
CA ALA A 146 -13.69 -4.64 0.27
C ALA A 146 -13.44 -4.09 -1.15
N CYS A 147 -12.18 -3.82 -1.52
CA CYS A 147 -11.85 -3.25 -2.83
C CYS A 147 -12.30 -4.16 -3.99
N PRO A 148 -13.08 -3.65 -4.97
CA PRO A 148 -13.55 -4.45 -6.11
C PRO A 148 -12.43 -5.14 -6.89
N TYR A 149 -11.33 -4.44 -7.16
CA TYR A 149 -10.16 -5.01 -7.85
C TYR A 149 -9.52 -6.16 -7.07
N THR A 150 -9.49 -6.07 -5.73
CA THR A 150 -8.98 -7.16 -4.89
C THR A 150 -9.92 -8.35 -4.91
N LYS A 151 -11.24 -8.11 -4.84
CA LYS A 151 -12.25 -9.18 -4.89
C LYS A 151 -12.19 -9.93 -6.22
N GLU A 152 -12.07 -9.20 -7.32
CA GLU A 152 -11.89 -9.76 -8.66
C GLU A 152 -10.64 -10.64 -8.73
N TYR A 153 -9.49 -10.13 -8.29
CA TYR A 153 -8.24 -10.89 -8.27
C TYR A 153 -8.33 -12.17 -7.43
N LEU A 154 -8.93 -12.10 -6.25
CA LEU A 154 -9.07 -13.25 -5.34
C LEU A 154 -10.19 -14.21 -5.77
N GLY A 155 -11.03 -13.85 -6.74
CA GLY A 155 -12.19 -14.63 -7.15
C GLY A 155 -13.26 -14.76 -6.04
N ILE A 156 -13.32 -13.80 -5.12
CA ILE A 156 -14.25 -13.84 -3.98
C ILE A 156 -15.47 -12.96 -4.23
N LYS A 157 -16.64 -13.47 -3.82
CA LYS A 157 -17.91 -12.74 -3.79
C LYS A 157 -18.32 -12.49 -2.34
N THR A 158 -17.57 -11.65 -1.64
CA THR A 158 -17.93 -11.20 -0.30
C THR A 158 -18.72 -9.90 -0.38
N ASP A 159 -19.89 -9.85 0.25
CA ASP A 159 -20.62 -8.60 0.44
C ASP A 159 -19.95 -7.71 1.51
N ARG A 160 -20.41 -6.46 1.63
CA ARG A 160 -19.80 -5.50 2.56
C ARG A 160 -20.05 -5.86 4.02
N ASP A 161 -21.16 -6.50 4.35
CA ASP A 161 -21.53 -6.81 5.73
C ASP A 161 -20.69 -7.98 6.27
N LEU A 162 -20.45 -9.00 5.45
CA LEU A 162 -19.49 -10.06 5.75
C LEU A 162 -18.09 -9.50 6.00
N VAL A 163 -17.64 -8.50 5.22
CA VAL A 163 -16.32 -7.88 5.44
C VAL A 163 -16.28 -7.07 6.75
N LYS A 164 -17.40 -6.45 7.16
CA LYS A 164 -17.49 -5.76 8.46
C LYS A 164 -17.38 -6.72 9.64
N GLU A 165 -17.87 -7.95 9.50
CA GLU A 165 -17.88 -8.96 10.57
C GLU A 165 -16.56 -9.70 10.80
N LEU A 166 -15.61 -9.65 9.85
CA LEU A 166 -14.26 -10.25 9.97
C LEU A 166 -13.45 -9.68 11.15
#